data_AF-A0AAJ2LQA9-F1
#
_entry.id   AF-A0AAJ2LQA9-F1
#
_cell.length_a   1.000
_cell.length_b   1.000
_cell.length_c   1.000
_cell.angle_alpha   90.00
_cell.angle_beta   90.00
_cell.angle_gamma   90.00
#
_symmetry.space_group_name_H-M   'P 1'
#
loop_
_entity.id
_entity.type
_entity.pdbx_description
1 polymer ?
#
loop_
_entity_poly.entity_id
_entity_poly.type
_entity_poly.pdbx_seq_one_letter_code
_entity_poly.pdbx_strand_id
1 'polypeptide(L)'
;SYNKTKPMRIEEFSVESAWWGDEADGFAHRVENDQAWKVSIEDIKARNYNLDCKNPHVGELEIHDPDVLLAQYQSMQDDIASLRDQLKAILAQALQGDAQ
;
A
#
# COMPACT_ATOMS: atom_id res chain seq x y z
N SER A 1 -16.99 4.13 3.88
CA SER A 1 -18.43 3.80 3.91
C SER A 1 -19.22 5.06 4.14
N TYR A 2 -20.08 5.43 3.19
CA TYR A 2 -20.91 6.63 3.22
C TYR A 2 -22.30 6.30 3.75
N ASN A 3 -22.88 7.19 4.55
CA ASN A 3 -24.21 6.99 5.09
C ASN A 3 -24.94 8.32 5.28
N LYS A 4 -26.20 8.24 5.75
CA LYS A 4 -27.09 9.40 5.89
C LYS A 4 -26.52 10.52 6.77
N THR A 5 -25.69 10.20 7.76
CA THR A 5 -25.07 11.18 8.67
C THR A 5 -23.61 11.48 8.31
N LYS A 6 -23.00 10.68 7.42
CA LYS A 6 -21.65 10.86 6.89
C LYS A 6 -21.70 10.79 5.35
N PRO A 7 -22.17 11.87 4.69
CA PRO A 7 -22.16 11.94 3.24
C PRO A 7 -20.73 12.00 2.72
N MET A 8 -20.57 11.60 1.47
CA MET A 8 -19.33 11.76 0.71
C MET A 8 -19.00 13.25 0.59
N ARG A 9 -17.77 13.62 0.92
CA ARG A 9 -17.34 15.01 0.88
C ARG A 9 -16.53 15.29 -0.37
N ILE A 10 -16.60 16.52 -0.86
CA ILE A 10 -15.83 16.94 -2.04
C ILE A 10 -14.32 16.92 -1.79
N GLU A 11 -13.90 17.12 -0.53
CA GLU A 11 -12.49 17.07 -0.16
C GLU A 11 -11.84 15.70 -0.45
N GLU A 12 -12.63 14.63 -0.43
CA GLU A 12 -12.17 13.28 -0.73
C GLU A 12 -11.69 13.15 -2.19
N PHE A 13 -12.22 13.97 -3.10
CA PHE A 13 -11.85 13.97 -4.53
C PHE A 13 -10.62 14.82 -4.88
N SER A 14 -10.01 15.45 -3.89
CA SER A 14 -8.86 16.34 -4.12
C SER A 14 -7.65 15.59 -4.69
N VAL A 15 -7.47 14.33 -4.29
CA VAL A 15 -6.37 13.46 -4.75
C VAL A 15 -6.57 13.08 -6.21
N GLU A 16 -7.78 12.69 -6.58
CA GLU A 16 -8.16 12.31 -7.95
C GLU A 16 -8.09 13.51 -8.89
N SER A 17 -8.52 14.69 -8.42
CA SER A 17 -8.41 15.94 -9.17
C SER A 17 -6.95 16.30 -9.46
N ALA A 18 -6.08 16.19 -8.46
CA ALA A 18 -4.64 16.42 -8.63
C ALA A 18 -4.00 15.38 -9.56
N TRP A 19 -4.43 14.11 -9.48
CA TRP A 19 -3.94 13.03 -10.34
C TRP A 19 -4.41 13.18 -11.79
N TRP A 20 -5.62 13.70 -12.02
CA TRP A 20 -6.21 13.82 -13.35
C TRP A 20 -5.38 14.70 -14.29
N GLY A 21 -4.77 15.75 -13.73
CA GLY A 21 -3.86 16.66 -14.44
C GLY A 21 -4.58 17.61 -15.40
N ASP A 22 -3.82 18.14 -16.37
CA ASP A 22 -4.31 19.06 -17.40
C ASP A 22 -4.55 18.31 -18.72
N GLU A 23 -5.55 18.73 -19.49
CA GLU A 23 -5.80 18.20 -20.84
C GLU A 23 -4.77 18.72 -21.85
N ALA A 24 -4.20 19.90 -21.60
CA ALA A 24 -3.25 20.57 -22.50
C ALA A 24 -1.95 19.77 -22.73
N ASP A 25 -1.57 18.90 -21.78
CA ASP A 25 -0.41 18.01 -21.89
C ASP A 25 -0.77 16.60 -22.36
N GLY A 26 -2.03 16.35 -22.73
CA GLY A 26 -2.51 15.03 -23.12
C GLY A 26 -2.62 14.05 -21.95
N PHE A 27 -2.76 14.57 -20.73
CA PHE A 27 -2.76 13.81 -19.48
C PHE A 27 -1.46 13.06 -19.18
N ALA A 28 -0.33 13.64 -19.60
CA ALA A 28 0.99 13.02 -19.50
C ALA A 28 1.45 12.77 -18.05
N HIS A 29 0.88 13.52 -17.09
CA HIS A 29 1.22 13.40 -15.67
C HIS A 29 0.50 12.26 -14.94
N ARG A 30 -0.41 11.53 -15.61
CA ARG A 30 -1.11 10.40 -15.00
C ARG A 30 -0.16 9.22 -14.84
N VAL A 31 0.08 8.84 -13.59
CA VAL A 31 0.91 7.69 -13.23
C VAL A 31 0.03 6.60 -12.63
N GLU A 32 0.32 5.34 -12.95
CA GLU A 32 -0.38 4.21 -12.34
C GLU A 32 -0.17 4.20 -10.81
N ASN A 33 -1.24 3.95 -10.08
CA ASN A 33 -1.25 3.86 -8.63
C ASN A 33 -2.28 2.81 -8.16
N ASP A 34 -2.38 2.65 -6.85
CA ASP A 34 -3.26 1.69 -6.19
C ASP A 34 -4.75 1.79 -6.59
N GLN A 35 -5.18 2.94 -7.10
CA GLN A 35 -6.55 3.24 -7.49
C GLN A 35 -6.72 3.48 -9.00
N ALA A 36 -5.62 3.63 -9.76
CA ALA A 36 -5.63 3.99 -11.17
C ALA A 36 -4.64 3.14 -11.97
N TRP A 37 -5.14 2.36 -12.92
CA TRP A 37 -4.32 1.48 -13.77
C TRP A 37 -4.71 1.64 -15.23
N LYS A 38 -3.75 1.38 -16.13
CA LYS A 38 -4.01 1.42 -17.56
C LYS A 38 -4.54 0.09 -18.05
N VAL A 39 -5.56 0.14 -18.92
CA VAL A 39 -6.04 -1.03 -19.65
C VAL A 39 -5.80 -0.78 -21.13
N SER A 40 -5.24 -1.77 -21.83
CA SER A 40 -4.98 -1.66 -23.26
C SER A 40 -6.27 -1.81 -24.07
N ILE A 41 -6.32 -1.19 -25.25
CA ILE A 41 -7.45 -1.33 -26.17
C ILE A 41 -7.58 -2.78 -26.67
N GLU A 42 -6.46 -3.50 -26.77
CA GLU A 42 -6.43 -4.91 -27.18
C GLU A 42 -7.13 -5.80 -26.15
N ASP A 43 -6.88 -5.57 -24.85
CA ASP A 43 -7.57 -6.28 -23.76
C ASP A 43 -9.07 -6.01 -23.77
N ILE A 44 -9.48 -4.76 -24.02
CA ILE A 44 -10.90 -4.39 -24.12
C ILE A 44 -11.55 -5.10 -25.31
N LYS A 45 -10.88 -5.16 -26.47
CA LYS A 45 -11.37 -5.89 -27.66
C LYS A 45 -11.48 -7.39 -27.39
N ALA A 46 -10.48 -8.00 -26.76
CA ALA A 46 -10.49 -9.42 -26.38
C ALA A 46 -11.64 -9.76 -25.42
N ARG A 47 -12.05 -8.82 -24.58
CA ARG A 47 -13.19 -8.91 -23.66
C ARG A 47 -14.53 -8.53 -24.30
N ASN A 48 -14.60 -8.43 -25.62
CA ASN A 48 -15.80 -8.02 -26.36
C ASN A 48 -16.35 -6.65 -25.90
N TYR A 49 -15.46 -5.68 -25.71
CA TYR A 49 -15.77 -4.32 -25.25
C TYR A 49 -16.40 -4.25 -23.86
N ASN A 50 -16.22 -5.28 -23.04
CA ASN A 50 -16.59 -5.22 -21.63
C ASN A 50 -15.63 -4.30 -20.86
N LEU A 51 -16.16 -3.18 -20.36
CA LEU A 51 -15.42 -2.18 -19.58
C LEU A 51 -15.39 -2.47 -18.07
N ASP A 52 -16.04 -3.54 -17.60
CA ASP A 52 -15.93 -4.00 -16.21
C ASP A 52 -14.56 -4.65 -15.96
N CYS A 53 -13.51 -3.84 -16.05
CA CYS A 53 -12.16 -4.24 -15.67
C CYS A 53 -12.02 -3.98 -14.17
N LYS A 54 -11.88 -5.05 -13.38
CA LYS A 54 -11.60 -4.92 -11.94
C LYS A 54 -10.20 -4.36 -11.74
N ASN A 55 -10.06 -3.54 -10.70
CA ASN A 55 -8.76 -3.03 -10.26
C ASN A 55 -7.85 -4.24 -9.90
N PRO A 56 -6.71 -4.44 -10.57
CA PRO A 56 -5.77 -5.50 -10.22
C PRO A 56 -5.10 -5.24 -8.87
N HIS A 57 -5.08 -3.98 -8.41
CA HIS A 57 -4.61 -3.63 -7.09
C HIS A 57 -5.65 -4.03 -6.05
N VAL A 58 -5.43 -5.21 -5.46
CA VAL A 58 -6.17 -5.66 -4.29
C VAL A 58 -5.60 -4.88 -3.12
N GLY A 59 -6.39 -3.93 -2.58
CA GLY A 59 -6.02 -3.22 -1.34
C GLY A 59 -5.68 -4.20 -0.23
N GLU A 60 -4.95 -3.72 0.79
CA GLU A 60 -4.46 -4.52 1.92
C GLU A 60 -5.52 -5.53 2.37
N LEU A 61 -5.27 -6.82 2.08
CA LEU A 61 -6.13 -7.90 2.52
C LEU A 61 -6.04 -7.90 4.05
N GLU A 62 -7.09 -7.42 4.72
CA GLU A 62 -7.22 -7.65 6.15
C GLU A 62 -7.32 -9.16 6.37
N ILE A 63 -6.20 -9.76 6.78
CA ILE A 63 -6.12 -11.18 7.08
C ILE A 63 -6.87 -11.41 8.38
N HIS A 64 -8.09 -11.95 8.29
CA HIS A 64 -8.90 -12.30 9.45
C HIS A 64 -8.64 -13.73 9.98
N ASP A 65 -7.69 -14.46 9.38
CA ASP A 65 -7.37 -15.83 9.78
C ASP A 65 -6.50 -15.85 11.05
N PRO A 66 -6.98 -16.42 12.18
CA PRO A 66 -6.26 -16.42 13.44
C PRO A 66 -4.91 -17.15 13.38
N ASP A 67 -4.81 -18.23 12.60
CA ASP A 67 -3.58 -19.02 12.50
C ASP A 67 -2.50 -18.25 11.74
N VAL A 68 -2.90 -17.52 10.69
CA VAL A 68 -1.99 -16.65 9.94
C VAL A 68 -1.53 -15.48 10.80
N LEU A 69 -2.43 -14.86 11.57
CA LEU A 69 -2.09 -13.77 12.49
C LEU A 69 -1.14 -14.24 13.59
N LEU A 70 -1.33 -15.45 14.13
CA LEU A 70 -0.43 -16.00 15.15
C LEU A 70 0.97 -16.28 14.60
N ALA A 71 1.06 -16.82 13.38
CA ALA A 71 2.33 -17.05 12.72
C ALA A 71 3.08 -15.73 12.42
N GLN A 72 2.37 -14.70 11.96
CA GLN A 72 2.95 -13.36 11.78
C GLN A 72 3.42 -12.77 13.10
N TYR A 73 2.63 -12.92 14.17
CA TYR A 73 3.01 -12.44 15.50
C TYR A 73 4.29 -13.11 16.02
N GLN A 74 4.43 -14.42 15.83
CA GLN A 74 5.65 -15.16 16.18
C GLN A 74 6.86 -14.67 15.39
N SER A 75 6.73 -14.50 14.07
CA SER A 75 7.79 -13.94 13.24
C SER A 75 8.22 -12.55 13.71
N MET A 76 7.26 -11.68 14.04
CA MET A 76 7.55 -10.34 14.57
C MET A 76 8.26 -10.41 15.93
N GLN A 77 7.91 -11.36 16.80
CA GLN A 77 8.60 -11.55 18.08
C GLN A 77 10.06 -11.98 17.89
N ASP A 78 10.33 -12.86 16.94
CA ASP A 78 11.69 -13.31 16.61
C ASP A 78 12.52 -12.16 16.03
N ASP A 79 11.94 -11.34 15.16
CA ASP A 79 12.59 -10.13 14.63
C ASP A 79 12.91 -9.12 15.74
N ILE A 80 11.98 -8.90 16.68
CA ILE A 80 12.20 -8.06 17.85
C ILE A 80 13.33 -8.62 18.73
N ALA A 81 13.37 -9.94 18.94
CA ALA A 81 14.41 -10.58 19.73
C ALA A 81 15.78 -10.40 19.07
N SER A 82 15.87 -10.65 17.76
CA SER A 82 17.08 -10.43 16.96
C SER A 82 17.56 -8.99 17.03
N LEU A 83 16.65 -8.02 16.83
CA LEU A 83 16.97 -6.60 16.88
C LEU A 83 17.45 -6.20 18.29
N ARG A 84 16.81 -6.71 19.34
CA ARG A 84 17.23 -6.45 20.73
C ARG A 84 18.63 -7.00 20.99
N ASP A 85 18.94 -8.18 20.48
CA ASP A 85 20.24 -8.81 20.70
C ASP A 85 21.34 -8.10 19.88
N GLN A 86 21.02 -7.60 18.68
CA GLN A 86 21.88 -6.68 17.93
C GLN A 86 22.16 -5.39 18.70
N LEU A 87 21.12 -4.75 19.26
CA LEU A 87 21.27 -3.55 20.08
C LEU A 87 22.15 -3.81 21.30
N LYS A 88 21.95 -4.93 21.99
CA LYS A 88 22.80 -5.33 23.13
C LYS A 88 24.25 -5.55 22.71
N ALA A 89 24.49 -6.20 21.57
CA ALA A 89 25.84 -6.44 21.08
C ALA A 89 26.57 -5.12 20.75
N ILE A 90 25.90 -4.19 20.07
CA ILE A 90 26.44 -2.86 19.77
C ILE A 90 26.75 -2.09 21.05
N LEU A 91 25.84 -2.13 22.02
CA LEU A 91 25.99 -1.40 23.29
C LEU A 91 27.13 -2.01 24.16
N ALA A 92 27.27 -3.34 24.15
CA ALA A 92 28.40 -4.01 24.79
C ALA A 92 29.74 -3.66 24.12
N GLN A 93 29.77 -3.59 22.79
CA GLN A 93 30.96 -3.21 22.03
C GLN A 93 31.37 -1.75 22.29
N ALA A 94 30.41 -0.83 22.36
CA ALA A 94 30.66 0.57 22.71
C ALA A 94 31.19 0.71 24.14
N LEU A 95 30.59 0.00 25.11
CA LEU A 95 31.02 0.04 26.51
C LEU A 95 32.40 -0.57 26.75
N GLN A 96 32.80 -1.57 25.96
CA GLN A 96 34.15 -2.14 26.00
C GLN A 96 35.18 -1.26 25.27
N GLY A 97 34.77 -0.49 24.26
CA GLY A 97 35.62 0.46 23.56
C GLY A 97 35.98 1.71 24.38
N ASP A 98 35.12 2.13 25.31
CA ASP A 98 35.37 3.24 26.24
C ASP A 98 36.29 2.88 27.43
N ALA A 99 36.65 1.59 27.58
CA ALA A 99 37.48 1.10 28.69
C ALA A 99 38.98 0.97 28.35
N GLN A 100 39.45 1.57 27.24
CA GLN A 100 40.86 1.54 26.82
C GLN A 100 41.48 2.94 26.69
#